data_AF-A0A5E6NVG9-F1
#
_entry.id   AF-A0A5E6NVG9-F1
#
_cell.length_a   1.000
_cell.length_b   1.000
_cell.length_c   1.000
_cell.angle_alpha   90.00
_cell.angle_beta   90.00
_cell.angle_gamma   90.00
#
_symmetry.space_group_name_H-M   'P 1'
#
loop_
_entity.id
_entity.type
_entity.pdbx_description
1 polymer ?
#
loop_
_entity_poly.entity_id
_entity_poly.type
_entity_poly.pdbx_seq_one_letter_code
_entity_poly.pdbx_strand_id
1 'polypeptide(L)'
;MPIGVMYIALWCVLALTGVPQEKKQQASTFKEYEPGYLHIDVTYLPKLAGKKQYLFVAIDRATRVLYFEIYENKTAINAVEFLNNCKDFYPLQLRIY
;
A
#
# COMPACT_ATOMS: atom_id res chain seq x y z
N MET A 1 -0.95 13.47 18.55
CA MET A 1 -1.12 14.29 17.34
C MET A 1 -1.69 13.42 16.22
N PRO A 2 -2.78 13.81 15.55
CA PRO A 2 -3.90 12.89 15.32
C PRO A 2 -3.82 12.08 14.00
N ILE A 3 -3.71 10.75 14.13
CA ILE A 3 -4.70 9.70 13.76
C ILE A 3 -5.21 9.62 12.28
N GLY A 4 -4.95 10.55 11.37
CA GLY A 4 -5.75 10.67 10.13
C GLY A 4 -5.39 9.83 8.88
N VAL A 5 -4.20 9.22 8.75
CA VAL A 5 -3.68 8.90 7.40
C VAL A 5 -3.78 7.42 6.98
N MET A 6 -3.96 6.49 7.93
CA MET A 6 -4.31 5.10 7.57
C MET A 6 -5.69 5.01 6.89
N TYR A 7 -6.49 6.05 7.07
CA TYR A 7 -7.78 6.18 6.43
C TYR A 7 -7.65 6.48 4.93
N ILE A 8 -6.61 7.11 4.37
CA ILE A 8 -6.67 7.58 2.98
C ILE A 8 -6.55 6.45 1.95
N ALA A 9 -5.57 5.55 2.10
CA ALA A 9 -5.40 4.41 1.19
C ALA A 9 -6.55 3.39 1.35
N LEU A 10 -6.97 3.13 2.58
CA LEU A 10 -8.09 2.23 2.88
C LEU A 10 -9.45 2.87 2.54
N TRP A 11 -9.61 4.21 2.63
CA TRP A 11 -10.81 4.93 2.20
C TRP A 11 -10.94 4.97 0.70
N CYS A 12 -9.85 5.11 -0.05
CA CYS A 12 -9.96 5.10 -1.50
C CYS A 12 -10.49 3.75 -2.00
N VAL A 13 -10.07 2.65 -1.36
CA VAL A 13 -10.56 1.29 -1.68
C VAL A 13 -11.95 1.00 -1.08
N LEU A 14 -12.24 1.45 0.14
CA LEU A 14 -13.55 1.27 0.79
C LEU A 14 -14.67 2.12 0.15
N ALA A 15 -14.36 3.35 -0.27
CA ALA A 15 -15.32 4.23 -0.96
C ALA A 15 -15.76 3.63 -2.30
N LEU A 16 -14.93 2.79 -2.91
CA LEU A 16 -15.24 2.06 -4.14
C LEU A 16 -16.01 0.75 -3.90
N THR A 17 -16.07 0.24 -2.67
CA THR A 17 -16.59 -1.12 -2.36
C THR A 17 -17.81 -1.16 -1.43
N GLY A 18 -18.35 -0.03 -1.00
CA GLY A 18 -19.69 0.03 -0.37
C GLY A 18 -19.83 -0.70 0.97
N VAL A 19 -18.75 -0.85 1.75
CA VAL A 19 -18.78 -1.60 3.02
C VAL A 19 -19.25 -0.71 4.19
N PRO A 20 -20.17 -1.18 5.07
CA PRO A 20 -20.72 -0.39 6.19
C PRO A 20 -19.69 0.02 7.27
N GLN A 21 -19.86 1.22 7.83
CA GLN A 21 -18.91 1.91 8.70
C GLN A 21 -18.76 1.35 10.14
N GLU A 22 -19.60 0.39 10.56
CA GLU A 22 -19.70 -0.01 11.98
C GLU A 22 -18.51 -0.85 12.49
N LYS A 23 -17.65 -1.39 11.62
CA LYS A 23 -16.40 -2.07 12.02
C LYS A 23 -15.21 -1.12 12.27
N LYS A 24 -15.44 0.18 12.43
CA LYS A 24 -14.38 1.20 12.60
C LYS A 24 -13.79 1.31 14.00
N GLN A 25 -14.45 0.78 15.03
CA GLN A 25 -14.11 1.07 16.43
C GLN A 25 -13.22 0.04 17.13
N GLN A 26 -13.01 -1.15 16.56
CA GLN A 26 -12.00 -2.10 17.05
C GLN A 26 -10.68 -1.91 16.31
N ALA A 27 -10.19 -0.67 16.26
CA ALA A 27 -8.83 -0.40 15.80
C ALA A 27 -7.85 -0.87 16.88
N SER A 28 -7.50 -2.15 16.80
CA SER A 28 -6.32 -2.76 17.42
C SER A 28 -5.19 -1.74 17.55
N THR A 29 -4.62 -1.62 18.76
CA THR A 29 -3.43 -0.81 19.04
C THR A 29 -2.34 -1.17 18.03
N PHE A 30 -2.13 -0.29 17.05
CA PHE A 30 -1.11 -0.52 16.04
C PHE A 30 0.25 -0.56 16.71
N LYS A 31 1.03 -1.62 16.44
CA LYS A 31 2.45 -1.66 16.79
C LYS A 31 3.13 -0.43 16.19
N GLU A 32 3.90 0.27 17.01
CA GLU A 32 4.81 1.31 16.54
C GLU A 32 5.94 0.61 15.77
N TYR A 33 6.11 0.99 14.50
CA TYR A 33 7.22 0.55 13.67
C TYR A 33 8.21 1.70 13.57
N GLU A 34 9.51 1.41 13.55
CA GLU A 34 10.50 2.43 13.22
C GLU A 34 10.42 2.78 11.72
N PRO A 35 10.84 3.97 11.28
CA PRO A 35 10.99 4.31 9.87
C PRO A 35 11.91 3.31 9.13
N GLY A 36 11.60 3.03 7.87
CA GLY A 36 12.34 2.07 7.04
C GLY A 36 11.77 0.65 7.04
N TYR A 37 10.72 0.38 7.83
CA TYR A 37 9.93 -0.86 7.74
C TYR A 37 8.82 -0.68 6.69
N LEU A 38 9.01 -1.30 5.53
CA LEU A 38 8.12 -1.14 4.39
C LEU A 38 7.16 -2.32 4.29
N HIS A 39 5.86 -2.04 4.30
CA HIS A 39 4.83 -3.01 3.98
C HIS A 39 4.56 -2.96 2.48
N ILE A 40 4.86 -4.05 1.77
CA ILE A 40 4.61 -4.18 0.34
C ILE A 40 3.42 -5.12 0.12
N ASP A 41 2.45 -4.67 -0.67
CA ASP A 41 1.29 -5.46 -1.06
C ASP A 41 1.05 -5.37 -2.58
N VAL A 42 0.41 -6.40 -3.13
CA VAL A 42 0.03 -6.47 -4.54
C VAL A 42 -1.43 -6.87 -4.66
N THR A 43 -2.25 -5.92 -5.12
CA THR A 43 -3.69 -6.12 -5.30
C THR A 43 -4.09 -6.02 -6.77
N TYR A 44 -5.24 -6.61 -7.12
CA TYR A 44 -5.81 -6.49 -8.45
C TYR A 44 -6.70 -5.25 -8.53
N LEU A 45 -6.57 -4.48 -9.61
CA LEU A 45 -7.50 -3.41 -9.90
C LEU A 45 -8.77 -3.96 -10.54
N PRO A 46 -9.92 -3.27 -10.36
CA PRO A 46 -11.11 -3.54 -11.16
C PRO A 46 -10.76 -3.54 -12.65
N LYS A 47 -11.42 -4.40 -13.43
CA LYS A 47 -11.15 -4.49 -14.88
C LYS A 47 -11.62 -3.22 -15.58
N LEU A 48 -10.74 -2.25 -15.73
CA LEU A 48 -10.99 -1.07 -16.54
C LEU A 48 -10.83 -1.46 -18.02
N ALA A 49 -11.87 -1.23 -18.82
CA ALA A 49 -11.92 -1.62 -20.23
C ALA A 49 -11.59 -3.10 -20.51
N GLY A 50 -11.95 -3.99 -19.58
CA GLY A 50 -11.71 -5.44 -19.72
C GLY A 50 -10.27 -5.89 -19.46
N LYS A 51 -9.34 -4.96 -19.20
CA LYS A 51 -7.94 -5.28 -18.90
C LYS A 51 -7.76 -5.58 -17.41
N LYS A 52 -7.00 -6.63 -17.10
CA LYS A 52 -6.55 -6.89 -15.73
C LYS A 52 -5.29 -6.07 -15.49
N GLN A 53 -5.26 -5.34 -14.39
CA GLN A 53 -4.09 -4.57 -13.95
C GLN A 53 -3.81 -4.89 -12.49
N TYR A 54 -2.55 -4.77 -12.10
CA TYR A 54 -2.03 -5.09 -10.79
C TYR A 54 -1.46 -3.81 -10.19
N LEU A 55 -1.92 -3.46 -9.00
CA LEU A 55 -1.42 -2.35 -8.23
C LEU A 55 -0.41 -2.88 -7.21
N PHE A 56 0.84 -2.46 -7.36
CA PHE A 56 1.90 -2.71 -6.41
C PHE A 56 1.99 -1.51 -5.49
N VAL A 57 1.97 -1.73 -4.18
CA VAL A 57 1.95 -0.67 -3.18
C VAL A 57 3.01 -0.95 -2.13
N ALA A 58 3.73 0.09 -1.76
CA ALA A 58 4.71 0.13 -0.70
C ALA A 58 4.29 1.23 0.29
N ILE A 59 4.16 0.89 1.57
CA ILE A 59 3.77 1.84 2.62
C ILE A 59 4.75 1.73 3.78
N ASP A 60 5.44 2.83 4.08
CA ASP A 60 6.18 2.96 5.33
C ASP A 60 5.18 3.24 6.46
N ARG A 61 5.07 2.33 7.42
CA ARG A 61 4.08 2.40 8.50
C ARG A 61 4.37 3.54 9.48
N ALA A 62 5.62 3.93 9.64
CA ALA A 62 6.04 4.98 10.57
C ALA A 62 5.80 6.37 9.99
N THR A 63 6.28 6.59 8.76
CA THR A 63 6.17 7.90 8.07
C THR A 63 4.84 8.06 7.33
N ARG A 64 4.15 6.95 7.05
CA ARG A 64 2.91 6.88 6.25
C ARG A 64 3.09 7.36 4.81
N VAL A 65 4.32 7.34 4.31
CA VAL A 65 4.64 7.61 2.91
C VAL A 65 4.27 6.37 2.08
N LEU A 66 3.48 6.60 1.03
CA LEU A 66 3.00 5.58 0.11
C LEU A 66 3.66 5.76 -1.25
N TYR A 67 4.20 4.67 -1.78
CA TYR A 67 4.69 4.56 -3.15
C TYR A 67 3.89 3.47 -3.86
N PHE A 68 3.50 3.69 -5.12
CA PHE A 68 2.70 2.72 -5.86
C PHE A 68 2.98 2.77 -7.36
N GLU A 69 2.82 1.62 -8.01
CA GLU A 69 2.94 1.46 -9.46
C GLU A 69 1.86 0.50 -9.97
N ILE A 70 1.46 0.69 -11.23
CA ILE A 70 0.46 -0.15 -11.90
C ILE A 70 1.14 -0.94 -13.00
N TYR A 71 0.98 -2.26 -12.95
CA TYR A 71 1.52 -3.18 -13.94
C TYR A 71 0.40 -3.96 -14.64
N GLU A 72 0.61 -4.30 -15.90
CA GLU A 72 -0.34 -5.14 -16.66
C GLU A 72 -0.28 -6.60 -16.22
N ASN A 73 0.88 -7.06 -15.74
CA ASN A 73 1.12 -8.45 -15.36
C ASN A 73 1.76 -8.55 -13.97
N LYS A 74 1.41 -9.60 -13.21
CA LYS A 74 2.07 -9.93 -11.93
C LYS A 74 3.23 -10.90 -12.19
N THR A 75 4.35 -10.37 -12.67
CA THR A 75 5.57 -11.15 -12.94
C THR A 75 6.64 -10.87 -11.89
N ALA A 76 7.60 -11.80 -11.74
CA ALA A 76 8.75 -11.58 -10.87
C ALA A 76 9.62 -10.40 -11.34
N ILE A 77 9.70 -10.16 -12.66
CA ILE A 77 10.44 -9.04 -13.25
C ILE A 77 9.86 -7.71 -12.77
N ASN A 78 8.53 -7.55 -12.87
CA ASN A 78 7.83 -6.34 -12.42
C ASN A 78 7.97 -6.15 -10.90
N ALA A 79 7.99 -7.24 -10.13
CA ALA A 79 8.19 -7.17 -8.69
C ALA A 79 9.62 -6.71 -8.32
N VAL A 80 10.64 -7.16 -9.06
CA VAL A 80 12.02 -6.73 -8.87
C VAL A 80 12.20 -5.26 -9.26
N GLU A 81 11.61 -4.87 -10.39
CA GLU A 81 11.60 -3.47 -10.85
C GLU A 81 10.95 -2.55 -9.81
N PHE A 82 9.73 -2.88 -9.37
CA PHE A 82 9.04 -2.16 -8.31
C PHE A 82 9.89 -2.03 -7.03
N LEU A 83 10.58 -3.09 -6.64
CA LEU A 83 11.41 -3.07 -5.44
C LEU A 83 12.64 -2.17 -5.59
N ASN A 84 13.26 -2.14 -6.78
CA ASN A 84 14.38 -1.23 -7.05
C ASN A 84 13.90 0.22 -7.04
N ASN A 85 12.76 0.50 -7.66
CA ASN A 85 12.16 1.84 -7.63
C ASN A 85 11.81 2.27 -6.20
N CYS A 86 11.34 1.34 -5.36
CA CYS A 86 11.13 1.62 -3.93
C CYS A 86 12.44 2.02 -3.24
N LYS A 87 13.56 1.33 -3.51
CA LYS A 87 14.87 1.66 -2.92
C LYS A 87 15.33 3.05 -3.32
N ASP A 88 15.06 3.46 -4.55
CA ASP A 88 15.45 4.78 -5.05
C ASP A 88 14.52 5.89 -4.52
N PHE A 89 13.24 5.58 -4.30
CA PHE A 89 12.26 6.53 -3.79
C PHE A 89 12.41 6.80 -2.28
N TYR A 90 12.64 5.76 -1.48
CA TYR A 90 12.75 5.91 -0.03
C TYR A 90 14.19 6.26 0.38
N PRO A 91 14.41 7.38 1.12
CA PRO A 91 15.76 7.83 1.50
C PRO A 91 16.40 6.97 2.62
N LEU A 92 15.75 5.90 3.06
CA LEU A 92 16.13 5.08 4.21
C LEU A 92 16.50 3.66 3.75
N GLN A 93 17.35 2.97 4.53
CA GLN A 93 17.61 1.56 4.30
C GLN A 93 16.33 0.74 4.48
N LEU A 94 15.81 0.20 3.37
CA LEU A 94 14.60 -0.61 3.38
C LEU A 94 14.81 -1.93 4.12
N ARG A 95 13.93 -2.20 5.08
CA ARG A 95 13.75 -3.53 5.70
C ARG A 95 12.38 -4.06 5.28
N ILE A 96 12.40 -5.18 4.57
CA ILE A 96 11.22 -5.80 3.95
C ILE A 96 10.93 -7.10 4.71
N TYR A 97 9.66 -7.32 5.06
CA TYR A 97 9.18 -8.52 5.76
C TYR A 97 7.98 -9.13 5.04
#